data_AF-A0AAW1IDF8-F1
#
_entry.id   AF-A0AAW1IDF8-F1
#
_cell.length_a   1.000
_cell.length_b   1.000
_cell.length_c   1.000
_cell.angle_alpha   90.00
_cell.angle_beta   90.00
_cell.angle_gamma   90.00
#
_symmetry.space_group_name_H-M   'P 1'
#
loop_
_entity.id
_entity.type
_entity.pdbx_description
1 polymer ?
#
loop_
_entity_poly.entity_id
_entity_poly.type
_entity_poly.pdbx_seq_one_letter_code
_entity_poly.pdbx_strand_id
1 'polypeptide(L)'
;MEKPFVFNDEPLHAFETLKAALIEYPILRIYDTDLETQLHTDACPRGYGAVLMQKHENTFHPVYYFSAKTSYFSAKTSDAESRYHSFELEMLAVKKALEKFRVYLLGKYFTLVTDCNALKMSLKKKEKNRRLFRWSQC
;
A
#
# COMPACT_ATOMS: atom_id res chain seq x y z
N MET A 1 -28.15 -10.35 -18.22
CA MET A 1 -28.77 -9.38 -17.30
C MET A 1 -27.91 -9.33 -16.05
N GLU A 2 -27.19 -8.23 -15.83
CA GLU A 2 -26.51 -8.00 -14.55
C GLU A 2 -27.60 -7.76 -13.49
N LYS A 3 -27.63 -8.61 -12.47
CA LYS A 3 -28.47 -8.36 -11.29
C LYS A 3 -27.83 -7.23 -10.48
N PRO A 4 -28.55 -6.18 -10.09
CA PRO A 4 -28.00 -5.14 -9.23
C PRO A 4 -27.57 -5.75 -7.90
N PHE A 5 -26.34 -5.47 -7.47
CA PHE A 5 -25.83 -5.92 -6.18
C PHE A 5 -26.50 -5.11 -5.06
N VAL A 6 -27.15 -5.79 -4.12
CA VAL A 6 -27.80 -5.18 -2.96
C VAL A 6 -26.95 -5.48 -1.74
N PHE A 7 -26.40 -4.45 -1.12
CA PHE A 7 -25.61 -4.57 0.10
C PHE A 7 -26.54 -4.58 1.32
N ASN A 8 -27.20 -5.70 1.56
CA ASN A 8 -28.08 -5.96 2.70
C ASN A 8 -27.33 -6.68 3.84
N ASP A 9 -28.07 -7.27 4.78
CA ASP A 9 -27.52 -7.78 6.04
C ASP A 9 -26.54 -8.95 5.87
N GLU A 10 -26.77 -9.86 4.91
CA GLU A 10 -25.91 -11.02 4.71
C GLU A 10 -24.51 -10.65 4.16
N PRO A 11 -24.37 -9.89 3.06
CA PRO A 11 -23.08 -9.35 2.61
C PRO A 11 -22.41 -8.43 3.63
N LEU A 12 -23.19 -7.64 4.38
CA LEU A 12 -22.66 -6.80 5.45
C LEU A 12 -22.05 -7.66 6.56
N HIS A 13 -22.74 -8.71 7.00
CA HIS A 13 -22.24 -9.63 8.01
C HIS A 13 -20.98 -10.35 7.55
N ALA A 14 -20.95 -10.83 6.29
CA ALA A 14 -19.76 -11.42 5.70
C ALA A 14 -18.59 -10.44 5.63
N PHE A 15 -18.84 -9.17 5.26
CA PHE A 15 -17.83 -8.12 5.20
C PHE A 15 -17.22 -7.81 6.58
N GLU A 16 -18.06 -7.65 7.61
CA GLU A 16 -17.59 -7.41 8.97
C GLU A 16 -16.85 -8.63 9.55
N THR A 17 -17.28 -9.85 9.20
CA THR A 17 -16.58 -11.09 9.57
C THR A 17 -15.17 -11.12 8.98
N LEU A 18 -15.02 -10.76 7.70
CA LEU A 18 -13.71 -10.69 7.06
C LEU A 18 -12.81 -9.61 7.69
N LYS A 19 -13.38 -8.45 8.04
CA LYS A 19 -12.62 -7.40 8.74
C LYS A 19 -12.12 -7.85 10.10
N ALA A 20 -12.95 -8.55 10.87
CA ALA A 20 -12.56 -9.11 12.16
C ALA A 20 -11.43 -10.14 11.99
N ALA A 21 -11.58 -11.08 11.06
CA ALA A 21 -10.54 -12.08 10.78
C ALA A 21 -9.20 -11.45 10.38
N LEU A 22 -9.21 -10.39 9.56
CA LEU A 22 -7.99 -9.72 9.09
C LEU A 22 -7.20 -9.01 10.20
N ILE A 23 -7.83 -8.68 11.34
CA ILE A 23 -7.17 -8.03 12.48
C ILE A 23 -6.86 -9.00 13.63
N GLU A 24 -7.25 -10.26 13.49
CA GLU A 24 -7.06 -11.29 14.50
C GLU A 24 -5.82 -12.15 14.23
N TYR A 25 -5.28 -12.74 15.30
CA TYR A 25 -4.31 -13.82 15.21
C TYR A 25 -5.00 -15.09 14.65
N PRO A 26 -4.38 -15.88 13.77
CA PRO A 26 -2.98 -15.85 13.30
C PRO A 26 -2.75 -15.06 12.00
N ILE A 27 -3.76 -14.34 11.51
CA ILE A 27 -3.66 -13.58 10.25
C ILE A 27 -2.77 -12.36 10.47
N LEU A 28 -3.16 -11.45 11.37
CA LEU A 28 -2.32 -10.32 11.77
C LEU A 28 -1.28 -10.79 12.78
N ARG A 29 -0.01 -10.53 12.50
CA ARG A 29 1.11 -10.91 13.37
C ARG A 29 1.91 -9.71 13.86
N ILE A 30 2.58 -9.91 14.99
CA ILE A 30 3.51 -8.93 15.56
C ILE A 30 4.78 -8.90 14.71
N TYR A 31 5.33 -7.71 14.51
CA TYR A 31 6.56 -7.54 13.76
C TYR A 31 7.75 -8.25 14.41
N ASP A 32 8.54 -8.93 13.60
CA ASP A 32 9.79 -9.59 14.01
C ASP A 32 10.96 -9.06 13.15
N THR A 33 12.02 -8.59 13.78
CA THR A 33 13.16 -7.98 13.07
C THR A 33 13.95 -8.95 12.21
N ASP A 34 13.86 -10.26 12.45
CA ASP A 34 14.70 -11.26 11.78
C ASP A 34 14.02 -11.89 10.56
N LEU A 35 12.71 -11.69 10.42
CA LEU A 35 11.95 -12.29 9.33
C LEU A 35 12.08 -11.52 8.01
N GLU A 36 11.86 -12.26 6.92
CA GLU A 36 11.78 -11.68 5.58
C GLU A 36 10.59 -10.72 5.50
N THR A 37 10.85 -9.48 5.11
CA THR A 37 9.84 -8.41 5.05
C THR A 37 9.54 -8.02 3.61
N GLN A 38 8.25 -7.90 3.30
CA GLN A 38 7.75 -7.36 2.05
C GLN A 38 6.86 -6.15 2.31
N LEU A 39 7.02 -5.12 1.49
CA LEU A 39 6.13 -3.97 1.45
C LEU A 39 5.32 -4.03 0.16
N HIS A 40 4.01 -4.23 0.29
CA HIS A 40 3.08 -4.23 -0.84
C HIS A 40 2.43 -2.86 -0.94
N THR A 41 2.38 -2.27 -2.13
CA THR A 41 1.76 -0.96 -2.36
C THR A 41 0.91 -0.97 -3.61
N ASP A 42 -0.20 -0.23 -3.55
CA ASP A 42 -1.13 -0.03 -4.69
C ASP A 42 -1.69 1.40 -4.63
N ALA A 43 -1.92 2.00 -5.78
CA ALA A 43 -2.43 3.36 -5.91
C ALA A 43 -3.46 3.49 -7.03
N CYS A 44 -4.49 4.26 -6.73
CA CYS A 44 -5.47 4.70 -7.71
C CYS A 44 -5.77 6.19 -7.53
N PRO A 45 -6.47 6.83 -8.48
CA PRO A 45 -6.82 8.26 -8.35
C PRO A 45 -7.62 8.61 -7.09
N ARG A 46 -8.32 7.63 -6.49
CA ARG A 46 -9.14 7.81 -5.28
C ARG A 46 -8.38 7.62 -3.97
N GLY A 47 -7.36 6.78 -3.96
CA GLY A 47 -6.57 6.48 -2.76
C GLY A 47 -5.36 5.62 -3.07
N TYR A 48 -4.50 5.49 -2.07
CA TYR A 48 -3.40 4.54 -2.08
C TYR A 48 -3.40 3.71 -0.81
N GLY A 49 -2.85 2.51 -0.91
CA GLY A 49 -2.75 1.54 0.16
C GLY A 49 -1.36 0.91 0.23
N ALA A 50 -1.02 0.43 1.40
CA ALA A 50 0.16 -0.38 1.62
C ALA A 50 -0.05 -1.42 2.71
N VAL A 51 0.59 -2.57 2.56
CA VAL A 51 0.59 -3.64 3.57
C VAL A 51 2.02 -4.07 3.83
N LEU A 52 2.41 -4.04 5.10
CA LEU A 52 3.67 -4.60 5.58
C LEU A 52 3.43 -6.08 5.89
N MET A 53 4.16 -6.96 5.20
CA MET A 53 4.01 -8.42 5.30
C MET A 53 5.32 -9.04 5.76
N GLN A 54 5.24 -10.10 6.57
CA GLN A 54 6.39 -10.89 6.98
C GLN A 54 6.18 -12.39 6.78
N LYS A 55 7.24 -13.10 6.44
CA LYS A 55 7.19 -14.55 6.21
C LYS A 55 7.27 -15.30 7.54
N HIS A 56 6.19 -15.97 7.92
CA HIS A 56 6.15 -16.90 9.04
C HIS A 56 5.83 -18.31 8.52
N GLU A 57 6.59 -19.33 8.95
CA GLU A 57 6.27 -20.75 8.68
C GLU A 57 6.02 -21.08 7.18
N ASN A 58 6.63 -20.32 6.27
CA ASN A 58 6.51 -20.34 4.79
C ASN A 58 5.39 -19.52 4.15
N THR A 59 4.51 -18.88 4.92
CA THR A 59 3.46 -18.00 4.40
C THR A 59 3.71 -16.55 4.80
N PHE A 60 3.30 -15.60 3.94
CA PHE A 60 3.36 -14.18 4.29
C PHE A 60 2.13 -13.79 5.09
N HIS A 61 2.35 -13.19 6.25
CA HIS A 61 1.33 -12.66 7.13
C HIS A 61 1.43 -11.13 7.22
N PRO A 62 0.29 -10.43 7.24
CA PRO A 62 0.24 -9.00 7.50
C PRO A 62 0.72 -8.68 8.91
N VAL A 63 1.48 -7.59 9.01
CA VAL A 63 1.87 -6.96 10.27
C VAL A 63 1.16 -5.62 10.44
N TYR A 64 0.98 -4.89 9.34
CA TYR A 64 0.35 -3.58 9.39
C TYR A 64 -0.33 -3.24 8.06
N TYR A 65 -1.56 -2.75 8.14
CA TYR A 65 -2.32 -2.19 7.00
C TYR A 65 -2.35 -0.66 7.05
N PHE A 66 -2.06 -0.02 5.92
CA PHE A 66 -2.14 1.42 5.76
C PHE A 66 -2.94 1.77 4.52
N SER A 67 -3.87 2.71 4.63
CA SER A 67 -4.57 3.27 3.47
C SER A 67 -4.87 4.74 3.71
N ALA A 68 -4.85 5.53 2.63
CA ALA A 68 -5.19 6.94 2.66
C ALA A 68 -5.87 7.36 1.34
N LYS A 69 -6.74 8.35 1.43
CA LYS A 69 -7.45 8.92 0.26
C LYS A 69 -6.55 9.92 -0.45
N THR A 70 -6.57 9.92 -1.79
CA THR A 70 -6.10 11.07 -2.57
C THR A 70 -7.29 12.01 -2.70
N SER A 71 -7.22 13.14 -1.98
CA SER A 71 -8.00 14.40 -2.01
C SER A 71 -9.49 14.45 -2.34
N TYR A 72 -10.08 13.58 -3.17
CA TYR A 72 -11.45 13.72 -3.68
C TYR A 72 -12.57 13.61 -2.62
N PHE A 73 -12.27 13.17 -1.40
CA PHE A 73 -13.27 12.96 -0.35
C PHE A 73 -12.89 13.41 1.06
N SER A 74 -11.70 14.01 1.26
CA SER A 74 -11.33 14.53 2.58
C SER A 74 -10.22 15.57 2.45
N ALA A 75 -10.45 16.74 3.03
CA ALA A 75 -9.72 18.00 2.91
C ALA A 75 -8.26 18.01 3.44
N LYS A 76 -7.47 16.94 3.25
CA LYS A 76 -6.09 16.86 3.77
C LYS A 76 -4.98 16.61 2.74
N THR A 77 -5.28 16.60 1.45
CA THR A 77 -4.26 16.69 0.38
C THR A 77 -4.88 17.33 -0.86
N SER A 78 -4.09 18.03 -1.69
CA SER A 78 -4.63 18.93 -2.71
C SER A 78 -5.07 18.20 -3.99
N ASP A 79 -6.07 18.74 -4.70
CA ASP A 79 -6.55 18.31 -6.03
C ASP A 79 -5.46 18.09 -7.09
N ALA A 80 -4.20 18.44 -6.80
CA ALA A 80 -3.08 18.16 -7.67
C ALA A 80 -2.76 16.66 -7.74
N GLU A 81 -2.86 15.92 -6.63
CA GLU A 81 -2.43 14.51 -6.56
C GLU A 81 -3.36 13.58 -7.34
N SER A 82 -4.67 13.83 -7.35
CA SER A 82 -5.62 13.02 -8.10
C SER A 82 -5.48 13.13 -9.63
N ARG A 83 -4.72 14.12 -10.11
CA ARG A 83 -4.42 14.34 -11.54
C ARG A 83 -3.09 13.72 -11.97
N TYR A 84 -2.40 13.04 -11.05
CA TYR A 84 -1.14 12.38 -11.36
C TYR A 84 -1.37 11.20 -12.28
N HIS A 85 -0.41 10.96 -13.17
CA HIS A 85 -0.42 9.76 -13.99
C HIS A 85 -0.31 8.53 -13.07
N SER A 86 -0.86 7.37 -13.46
CA SER A 86 -0.88 6.17 -12.60
C SER A 86 0.49 5.82 -12.02
N PHE A 87 1.55 5.98 -12.80
CA PHE A 87 2.93 5.81 -12.35
C PHE A 87 3.38 6.77 -11.23
N GLU A 88 2.97 8.05 -11.29
CA GLU A 88 3.28 9.02 -10.24
C GLU A 88 2.49 8.74 -8.95
N LEU A 89 1.25 8.23 -9.08
CA LEU A 89 0.44 7.77 -7.93
C LEU A 89 1.07 6.57 -7.24
N GLU A 90 1.54 5.60 -8.01
CA GLU A 90 2.26 4.42 -7.50
C GLU A 90 3.52 4.83 -6.73
N MET A 91 4.32 5.75 -7.29
CA MET A 91 5.52 6.23 -6.59
C MET A 91 5.19 7.05 -5.34
N LEU A 92 4.07 7.79 -5.35
CA LEU A 92 3.56 8.47 -4.16
C LEU A 92 3.14 7.47 -3.07
N ALA A 93 2.47 6.38 -3.43
CA ALA A 93 2.08 5.32 -2.51
C ALA A 93 3.30 4.69 -1.83
N VAL A 94 4.34 4.36 -2.62
CA VAL A 94 5.62 3.86 -2.09
C VAL A 94 6.24 4.85 -1.11
N LYS A 95 6.37 6.13 -1.49
CA LYS A 95 6.92 7.16 -0.60
C LYS A 95 6.14 7.26 0.70
N LYS A 96 4.81 7.30 0.63
CA LYS A 96 3.93 7.43 1.79
C LYS A 96 3.99 6.19 2.69
N ALA A 97 4.09 5.01 2.10
CA ALA A 97 4.29 3.76 2.83
C ALA A 97 5.65 3.74 3.55
N LEU A 98 6.73 4.17 2.89
CA LEU A 98 8.06 4.26 3.52
C LEU A 98 8.09 5.28 4.66
N GLU A 99 7.44 6.44 4.51
CA GLU A 99 7.27 7.42 5.59
C GLU A 99 6.51 6.81 6.76
N LYS A 100 5.41 6.08 6.49
CA LYS A 100 4.56 5.48 7.52
C LYS A 100 5.24 4.31 8.24
N PHE A 101 5.97 3.47 7.52
CA PHE A 101 6.63 2.27 8.03
C PHE A 101 8.12 2.46 8.32
N ARG A 102 8.58 3.72 8.41
CA ARG A 102 9.98 4.06 8.69
C ARG A 102 10.54 3.32 9.91
N VAL A 103 9.73 3.16 10.96
CA VAL A 103 10.13 2.49 12.21
C VAL A 103 10.49 1.01 11.98
N TYR A 104 9.87 0.37 10.99
CA TYR A 104 10.06 -1.05 10.69
C TYR A 104 11.12 -1.29 9.61
N LEU A 105 11.19 -0.41 8.61
CA LEU A 105 11.96 -0.63 7.39
C LEU A 105 13.34 0.05 7.39
N LEU A 106 13.55 1.06 8.24
CA LEU A 106 14.81 1.79 8.24
C LEU A 106 15.98 0.88 8.63
N GLY A 107 16.97 0.77 7.74
CA GLY A 107 18.17 -0.04 7.96
C GLY A 107 17.99 -1.54 7.68
N LYS A 108 16.80 -1.98 7.24
CA LYS A 108 16.52 -3.39 6.90
C LYS A 108 16.39 -3.56 5.38
N TYR A 109 16.88 -4.68 4.86
CA TYR A 109 16.57 -5.11 3.50
C TYR A 109 15.15 -5.67 3.44
N PHE A 110 14.35 -5.17 2.51
CA PHE A 110 12.98 -5.64 2.26
C PHE A 110 12.69 -5.65 0.76
N THR A 111 11.66 -6.40 0.37
CA THR A 111 11.20 -6.45 -1.02
C THR A 111 9.98 -5.55 -1.19
N LEU A 112 10.06 -4.59 -2.12
CA LEU A 112 8.91 -3.79 -2.54
C LEU A 112 8.14 -4.53 -3.63
N VAL A 113 6.83 -4.71 -3.43
CA VAL A 113 5.90 -5.34 -4.36
C VAL A 113 4.86 -4.31 -4.80
N THR A 114 4.80 -4.04 -6.11
CA THR A 114 3.87 -3.10 -6.77
C THR A 114 3.57 -3.66 -8.16
N ASP A 115 2.37 -3.41 -8.67
CA ASP A 115 1.96 -3.79 -10.03
C ASP A 115 2.55 -2.84 -11.11
N CYS A 116 3.24 -1.78 -10.68
CA CYS A 116 3.77 -0.75 -11.54
C CYS A 116 5.14 -1.12 -12.13
N ASN A 117 5.13 -1.75 -13.31
CA ASN A 117 6.36 -2.03 -14.08
C ASN A 117 7.19 -0.76 -14.37
N ALA A 118 6.53 0.40 -14.52
CA ALA A 118 7.20 1.68 -14.74
C ALA A 118 8.08 2.09 -13.55
N LEU A 119 7.74 1.69 -12.32
CA LEU A 119 8.55 1.91 -11.11
C LEU A 119 9.83 1.10 -11.14
N LYS A 120 9.75 -0.18 -11.52
CA LYS A 120 10.91 -1.05 -11.75
C LYS A 120 11.85 -0.48 -12.82
N MET A 121 11.30 0.16 -13.86
CA MET A 121 12.09 0.83 -14.91
C MET A 121 12.63 2.19 -14.46
N SER A 122 11.89 2.95 -13.67
CA SER A 122 12.28 4.29 -13.21
C SER A 122 13.45 4.25 -12.24
N LEU A 123 13.57 3.20 -11.42
CA LEU A 123 14.77 2.96 -10.59
C LEU A 123 16.05 2.83 -11.44
N LYS A 124 15.94 2.39 -12.70
CA LYS A 124 17.07 2.23 -13.62
C LYS A 124 17.36 3.46 -14.49
N LYS A 125 16.43 4.41 -14.62
CA LYS A 125 16.59 5.59 -15.47
C LYS A 125 17.34 6.72 -14.75
N LYS A 126 18.33 7.31 -15.43
CA LYS A 126 19.08 8.49 -14.95
C LYS A 126 18.25 9.77 -14.97
N GLU A 127 17.36 9.93 -15.95
CA GLU A 127 16.46 11.08 -16.05
C GLU A 127 15.13 10.78 -15.34
N LYS A 128 14.85 11.55 -14.29
CA LYS A 128 13.60 11.50 -13.53
C LYS A 128 12.98 12.90 -13.54
N ASN A 129 11.65 12.98 -13.67
CA ASN A 129 10.92 14.22 -13.41
C ASN A 129 11.31 14.72 -11.99
N ARG A 130 11.40 16.04 -11.78
CA ARG A 130 11.88 16.67 -10.54
C ARG A 130 11.22 16.10 -9.27
N ARG A 131 9.91 15.78 -9.34
CA ARG A 131 9.17 15.13 -8.23
C ARG A 131 9.67 13.72 -7.93
N LEU A 132 9.78 12.89 -8.97
CA LEU A 132 10.25 11.50 -8.87
C LEU A 132 11.71 11.42 -8.43
N PHE A 133 12.54 12.36 -8.89
CA PHE A 133 13.92 12.47 -8.42
C PHE A 133 13.95 12.69 -6.91
N ARG A 134 13.22 13.70 -6.41
CA ARG A 134 13.13 14.00 -4.97
C ARG A 134 12.62 12.80 -4.16
N TRP A 135 11.62 12.10 -4.65
CA TRP A 135 11.04 10.95 -3.95
C TRP A 135 11.94 9.72 -3.98
N SER A 136 12.81 9.58 -4.96
CA SER A 136 13.78 8.48 -5.01
C SER A 136 14.98 8.64 -4.08
N GLN A 137 15.13 9.80 -3.44
CA GLN A 137 16.19 10.08 -2.46
C GLN A 137 15.71 9.88 -1.00
N CYS A 138 14.46 9.45 -0.82
CA CYS A 138 13.85 9.21 0.48
C CYS A 138 14.25 7.85 1.07
#